data_AF-A0A662HPZ1-F1
#
_entry.id   AF-A0A662HPZ1-F1
#
_cell.length_a   1.000
_cell.length_b   1.000
_cell.length_c   1.000
_cell.angle_alpha   90.00
_cell.angle_beta   90.00
_cell.angle_gamma   90.00
#
_symmetry.space_group_name_H-M   'P 1'
#
loop_
_entity.id
_entity.type
_entity.pdbx_description
1 polymer ?
#
loop_
_entity_poly.entity_id
_entity_poly.type
_entity_poly.pdbx_seq_one_letter_code
_entity_poly.pdbx_strand_id
1 'polypeptide(L)'
;MAVTISYVGFHPTLILDGLRHIMRTRGIERIYILYDRKDDSYGRVSRRNAKKLESMLTFFEPKLVGINPLSQESTFSTIYAIIKSEVQENQCDVYVDVTDMPPIAVVSTTMVVLMFPRAYMYYVPAESRGDFIPPPGTPAFEDWVEEKDNVRGNEPEGIELPGPMARLDLLRGEDREISIAVLKVLYDRGGKAKSLSQLIVWCNEDPKIPAIKNKFSRVVNSLERRGLVMKYRGGRERMVELTNLGRMIVRAMLQSREIRIDMFRKDISPIKAYRI
;
A
#
# COMPACT_ATOMS: atom_id res chain seq x y z
N MET A 1 16.70 -1.38 -9.57
CA MET A 1 16.88 0.08 -9.56
C MET A 1 15.52 0.70 -9.22
N ALA A 2 15.48 1.68 -8.32
CA ALA A 2 14.22 2.24 -7.83
C ALA A 2 13.86 3.55 -8.52
N VAL A 3 12.58 3.68 -8.86
CA VAL A 3 11.96 4.91 -9.37
C VAL A 3 10.90 5.35 -8.36
N THR A 4 10.84 6.65 -8.08
CA THR A 4 9.84 7.21 -7.16
C THR A 4 8.86 8.09 -7.90
N ILE A 5 7.58 7.98 -7.55
CA ILE A 5 6.52 8.88 -8.01
C ILE A 5 5.91 9.52 -6.77
N SER A 6 6.02 10.85 -6.64
CA SER A 6 5.50 11.56 -5.48
C SER A 6 4.55 12.67 -5.89
N TYR A 7 3.29 12.59 -5.46
CA TYR A 7 2.38 13.73 -5.57
C TYR A 7 2.65 14.71 -4.44
N VAL A 8 2.84 15.98 -4.81
CA VAL A 8 3.20 17.05 -3.88
C VAL A 8 1.98 17.91 -3.63
N GLY A 9 1.48 17.89 -2.40
CA GLY A 9 0.43 18.79 -1.94
C GLY A 9 1.04 19.84 -1.03
N PHE A 10 0.90 19.61 0.26
CA PHE A 10 1.19 20.58 1.32
C PHE A 10 2.49 20.31 2.08
N HIS A 11 2.99 19.07 2.02
CA HIS A 11 4.03 18.62 2.95
C HIS A 11 5.30 18.17 2.20
N PRO A 12 6.02 19.08 1.51
CA PRO A 12 7.21 18.70 0.75
C PRO A 12 8.31 18.09 1.62
N THR A 13 8.39 18.45 2.91
CA THR A 13 9.30 17.78 3.86
C THR A 13 9.00 16.29 4.06
N LEU A 14 7.73 15.89 4.14
CA LEU A 14 7.35 14.47 4.25
C LEU A 14 7.77 13.70 2.99
N ILE A 15 7.58 14.31 1.81
CA ILE A 15 8.03 13.74 0.54
C ILE A 15 9.55 13.52 0.54
N LEU A 16 10.33 14.49 1.02
CA LEU A 16 11.79 14.36 1.13
C LEU A 16 12.22 13.26 2.09
N ASP A 17 11.53 13.11 3.22
CA ASP A 17 11.83 12.07 4.20
C ASP A 17 11.55 10.67 3.62
N GLY A 18 10.45 10.52 2.86
CA GLY A 18 10.16 9.33 2.05
C GLY A 18 11.25 9.01 1.03
N LEU A 19 11.63 10.00 0.21
CA LEU A 19 12.69 9.86 -0.80
C LEU A 19 14.03 9.48 -0.17
N ARG A 20 14.43 10.11 0.95
CA ARG A 20 15.68 9.79 1.66
C ARG A 20 15.72 8.35 2.13
N HIS A 21 14.61 7.83 2.64
CA HIS A 21 14.53 6.44 3.08
C HIS A 21 14.73 5.47 1.89
N ILE A 22 14.04 5.69 0.78
CA ILE A 22 14.18 4.84 -0.42
C ILE A 22 15.60 4.94 -0.99
N MET A 23 16.17 6.14 -1.03
CA MET A 23 17.54 6.38 -1.47
C MET A 23 18.54 5.56 -0.65
N ARG A 24 18.42 5.56 0.69
CA ARG A 24 19.31 4.81 1.58
C ARG A 24 19.17 3.29 1.44
N THR A 25 17.97 2.79 1.20
CA THR A 25 17.66 1.35 1.25
C THR A 25 17.71 0.67 -0.11
N ARG A 26 17.48 1.39 -1.21
CA ARG A 26 17.36 0.83 -2.57
C ARG A 26 18.22 1.53 -3.63
N GLY A 27 18.63 2.78 -3.37
CA GLY A 27 19.19 3.67 -4.39
C GLY A 27 18.11 4.17 -5.36
N ILE A 28 18.14 5.45 -5.72
CA ILE A 28 17.16 6.06 -6.64
C ILE A 28 17.81 6.36 -7.97
N GLU A 29 17.14 5.96 -9.04
CA GLU A 29 17.56 6.22 -10.42
C GLU A 29 16.81 7.41 -11.02
N ARG A 30 15.49 7.51 -10.78
CA ARG A 30 14.64 8.59 -11.30
C ARG A 30 13.57 9.00 -10.30
N ILE A 31 13.24 10.28 -10.33
CA ILE A 31 12.22 10.89 -9.49
C ILE A 31 11.18 11.56 -10.40
N TYR A 32 9.91 11.19 -10.24
CA TYR A 32 8.76 11.87 -10.82
C TYR A 32 8.05 12.65 -9.72
N ILE A 33 7.89 13.95 -9.93
CA ILE A 33 7.18 14.84 -9.02
C ILE A 33 5.87 15.22 -9.68
N LEU A 34 4.77 14.66 -9.17
CA LEU A 34 3.43 14.99 -9.61
C LEU A 34 2.94 16.23 -8.87
N TYR A 35 2.31 17.16 -9.59
CA TYR A 35 1.75 18.37 -8.99
C TYR A 35 0.36 18.69 -9.55
N ASP A 36 -0.44 19.41 -8.79
CA ASP A 36 -1.77 19.83 -9.17
C ASP A 36 -1.70 21.00 -10.16
N ARG A 37 -2.13 20.73 -11.39
CA ARG A 37 -2.12 21.69 -12.50
C ARG A 37 -3.33 22.63 -12.49
N LYS A 38 -4.33 22.41 -11.63
CA LYS A 38 -5.53 23.26 -11.58
C LYS A 38 -5.17 24.69 -11.23
N ASP A 39 -5.91 25.65 -11.76
CA ASP A 39 -5.70 27.06 -11.46
C ASP A 39 -6.53 27.52 -10.25
N ASP A 40 -6.27 26.89 -9.10
CA ASP A 40 -6.91 27.23 -7.83
C ASP A 40 -5.86 27.39 -6.71
N SER A 41 -6.32 27.65 -5.47
CA SER A 41 -5.44 27.80 -4.30
C SER A 41 -4.58 26.56 -4.05
N TYR A 42 -5.18 25.37 -4.12
CA TYR A 42 -4.52 24.08 -3.92
C TYR A 42 -3.46 23.82 -5.01
N GLY A 43 -3.81 24.07 -6.27
CA GLY A 43 -2.90 23.97 -7.40
C GLY A 43 -1.73 24.93 -7.31
N ARG A 44 -1.95 26.17 -6.83
CA ARG A 44 -0.86 27.13 -6.60
C ARG A 44 0.13 26.65 -5.53
N VAL A 45 -0.35 26.13 -4.39
CA VAL A 45 0.51 25.55 -3.35
C VAL A 45 1.30 24.36 -3.88
N SER A 46 0.62 23.42 -4.52
CA SER A 46 1.24 22.22 -5.09
C SER A 46 2.34 22.56 -6.10
N ARG A 47 2.11 23.52 -7.02
CA ARG A 47 3.13 23.98 -7.98
C ARG A 47 4.33 24.64 -7.30
N ARG A 48 4.10 25.48 -6.28
CA ARG A 48 5.17 26.09 -5.48
C ARG A 48 6.04 25.01 -4.83
N ASN A 49 5.40 24.06 -4.17
CA ASN A 49 6.09 22.98 -3.44
C ASN A 49 6.82 22.03 -4.40
N ALA A 50 6.24 21.72 -5.56
CA ALA A 50 6.91 20.93 -6.59
C ALA A 50 8.18 21.60 -7.12
N LYS A 51 8.14 22.92 -7.39
CA LYS A 51 9.33 23.69 -7.80
C LYS A 51 10.39 23.75 -6.70
N LYS A 52 9.96 23.88 -5.43
CA LYS A 52 10.87 23.81 -4.28
C LYS A 52 11.60 22.46 -4.25
N LEU A 53 10.86 21.36 -4.39
CA LEU A 53 11.44 20.00 -4.42
C LEU A 53 12.34 19.78 -5.64
N GLU A 54 11.95 20.25 -6.83
CA GLU A 54 12.79 20.21 -8.03
C GLU A 54 14.14 20.89 -7.81
N SER A 55 14.12 22.06 -7.16
CA SER A 55 15.34 22.82 -6.83
C SER A 55 16.21 22.07 -5.80
N MET A 56 15.60 21.46 -4.78
CA MET A 56 16.33 20.70 -3.75
C MET A 56 16.90 19.38 -4.29
N LEU A 57 16.27 18.80 -5.31
CA LEU A 57 16.61 17.51 -5.88
C LEU A 57 17.27 17.63 -7.26
N THR A 58 17.76 18.82 -7.64
CA THR A 58 18.28 19.10 -9.00
C THR A 58 19.35 18.10 -9.46
N PHE A 59 20.17 17.57 -8.55
CA PHE A 59 21.14 16.52 -8.85
C PHE A 59 20.52 15.26 -9.50
N PHE A 60 19.27 14.95 -9.19
CA PHE A 60 18.53 13.81 -9.75
C PHE A 60 17.75 14.14 -11.02
N GLU A 61 17.77 15.40 -11.47
CA GLU A 61 17.00 15.89 -12.62
C GLU A 61 15.52 15.42 -12.59
N PRO A 62 14.76 15.76 -11.52
CA PRO A 62 13.43 15.22 -11.32
C PRO A 62 12.47 15.67 -12.42
N LYS A 63 11.59 14.76 -12.86
CA LYS A 63 10.59 15.05 -13.89
C LYS A 63 9.32 15.60 -13.24
N LEU A 64 9.05 16.88 -13.44
CA LEU A 64 7.79 17.51 -13.05
C LEU A 64 6.64 17.09 -13.99
N VAL A 65 5.53 16.61 -13.44
CA VAL A 65 4.36 16.17 -14.22
C VAL A 65 3.07 16.72 -13.63
N GLY A 66 2.39 17.58 -14.39
CA GLY A 66 1.13 18.18 -13.95
C GLY A 66 -0.06 17.25 -14.13
N ILE A 67 -0.84 17.04 -13.06
CA ILE A 67 -2.07 16.24 -13.05
C ILE A 67 -3.26 17.04 -12.53
N ASN A 68 -4.49 16.61 -12.83
CA ASN A 68 -5.64 16.98 -12.01
C ASN A 68 -5.90 15.87 -10.97
N PRO A 69 -5.50 16.06 -9.70
CA PRO A 69 -5.59 15.03 -8.67
C PRO A 69 -7.03 14.75 -8.20
N LEU A 70 -8.00 15.58 -8.61
CA LEU A 70 -9.43 15.35 -8.38
C LEU A 70 -10.10 14.62 -9.56
N SER A 71 -9.38 14.40 -10.66
CA SER A 71 -9.83 13.60 -11.79
C SER A 71 -9.18 12.22 -11.72
N GLN A 72 -10.03 11.20 -11.55
CA GLN A 72 -9.60 9.80 -11.59
C GLN A 72 -8.88 9.48 -12.90
N GLU A 73 -9.44 9.88 -14.05
CA GLU A 73 -8.84 9.64 -15.36
C GLU A 73 -7.47 10.31 -15.51
N SER A 74 -7.34 11.57 -15.09
CA SER A 74 -6.04 12.28 -15.16
C SER A 74 -4.98 11.60 -14.30
N THR A 75 -5.34 11.18 -13.09
CA THR A 75 -4.42 10.52 -12.17
C THR A 75 -4.06 9.12 -12.69
N PHE A 76 -5.06 8.34 -13.07
CA PHE A 76 -4.90 6.98 -13.59
C PHE A 76 -4.02 6.95 -14.84
N SER A 77 -4.34 7.75 -15.85
CA SER A 77 -3.61 7.76 -17.13
C SER A 77 -2.14 8.17 -16.96
N THR A 78 -1.88 9.20 -16.15
CA THR A 78 -0.52 9.69 -15.89
C THR A 78 0.31 8.64 -15.14
N ILE A 79 -0.21 8.12 -14.03
CA ILE A 79 0.52 7.11 -13.23
C ILE A 79 0.69 5.82 -14.03
N TYR A 80 -0.32 5.41 -14.81
CA TYR A 80 -0.22 4.26 -15.71
C TYR A 80 0.89 4.45 -16.74
N ALA A 81 0.97 5.62 -17.39
CA ALA A 81 2.01 5.89 -18.37
C ALA A 81 3.42 5.80 -17.77
N ILE A 82 3.63 6.40 -16.59
CA ILE A 82 4.91 6.35 -15.88
C ILE A 82 5.24 4.91 -15.48
N ILE A 83 4.35 4.23 -14.73
CA ILE A 83 4.60 2.88 -14.24
C ILE A 83 4.80 1.90 -15.39
N LYS A 84 4.03 2.00 -16.48
CA LYS A 84 4.18 1.13 -17.64
C LYS A 84 5.58 1.23 -18.23
N SER A 85 6.06 2.45 -18.50
CA SER A 85 7.40 2.65 -19.06
C SER A 85 8.47 2.14 -18.08
N GLU A 86 8.36 2.50 -16.80
CA GLU A 86 9.39 2.14 -15.82
C GLU A 86 9.44 0.66 -15.50
N VAL A 87 8.29 -0.01 -15.39
CA VAL A 87 8.24 -1.43 -15.05
C VAL A 87 8.47 -2.31 -16.27
N GLN A 88 7.83 -2.01 -17.41
CA GLN A 88 7.87 -2.91 -18.58
C GLN A 88 9.09 -2.66 -19.47
N GLU A 89 9.41 -1.40 -19.74
CA GLU A 89 10.48 -1.03 -20.67
C GLU A 89 11.83 -0.96 -19.93
N ASN A 90 11.86 -0.34 -18.75
CA ASN A 90 13.10 -0.11 -18.01
C ASN A 90 13.39 -1.16 -16.92
N GLN A 91 12.43 -2.04 -16.63
CA GLN A 91 12.59 -3.10 -15.61
C GLN A 91 13.01 -2.54 -14.23
N CYS A 92 12.42 -1.42 -13.82
CA CYS A 92 12.62 -0.78 -12.52
C CYS A 92 11.55 -1.21 -11.49
N ASP A 93 11.89 -1.06 -10.21
CA ASP A 93 10.90 -1.12 -9.12
C ASP A 93 10.36 0.30 -8.90
N VAL A 94 9.04 0.47 -8.92
CA VAL A 94 8.40 1.79 -8.79
C VAL A 94 7.73 1.92 -7.43
N TYR A 95 8.06 2.99 -6.71
CA TYR A 95 7.51 3.31 -5.40
C TYR A 95 6.69 4.60 -5.49
N VAL A 96 5.38 4.49 -5.26
CA VAL A 96 4.45 5.62 -5.33
C VAL A 96 4.12 6.12 -3.93
N ASP A 97 4.49 7.37 -3.68
CA ASP A 97 4.15 8.10 -2.46
C ASP A 97 2.72 8.61 -2.54
N VAL A 98 1.88 8.17 -1.61
CA VAL A 98 0.48 8.62 -1.50
C VAL A 98 0.21 9.54 -0.31
N THR A 99 1.25 10.02 0.36
CA THR A 99 1.16 10.84 1.59
C THR A 99 0.25 12.06 1.41
N ASP A 100 0.45 12.80 0.32
CA ASP A 100 -0.28 14.04 0.04
C ASP A 100 -1.44 13.86 -0.95
N MET A 101 -1.66 12.65 -1.46
CA MET A 101 -2.69 12.41 -2.47
C MET A 101 -4.10 12.59 -1.89
N PRO A 102 -5.01 13.31 -2.56
CA PRO A 102 -6.42 13.29 -2.18
C PRO A 102 -7.03 11.90 -2.38
N PRO A 103 -8.13 11.55 -1.69
CA PRO A 103 -8.67 10.19 -1.69
C PRO A 103 -8.89 9.58 -3.08
N ILE A 104 -9.41 10.35 -4.04
CA ILE A 104 -9.64 9.86 -5.40
C ILE A 104 -8.34 9.54 -6.14
N ALA A 105 -7.26 10.30 -5.90
CA ALA A 105 -5.95 10.02 -6.44
C ALA A 105 -5.32 8.77 -5.82
N VAL A 106 -5.49 8.56 -4.50
CA VAL A 106 -5.06 7.32 -3.81
C VAL A 106 -5.73 6.10 -4.43
N VAL A 107 -7.05 6.15 -4.63
CA VAL A 107 -7.81 5.04 -5.25
C VAL A 107 -7.35 4.78 -6.68
N SER A 108 -7.19 5.83 -7.48
CA SER A 108 -6.71 5.73 -8.86
C SER A 108 -5.32 5.11 -8.94
N THR A 109 -4.41 5.57 -8.08
CA THR A 109 -3.05 5.04 -7.94
C THR A 109 -3.06 3.57 -7.57
N THR A 110 -3.89 3.19 -6.58
CA THR A 110 -4.05 1.81 -6.14
C THR A 110 -4.45 0.90 -7.30
N MET A 111 -5.41 1.33 -8.12
CA MET A 111 -5.85 0.56 -9.29
C MET A 111 -4.70 0.29 -10.27
N VAL A 112 -3.89 1.31 -10.56
CA VAL A 112 -2.73 1.19 -11.45
C VAL A 112 -1.66 0.29 -10.85
N VAL A 113 -1.28 0.51 -9.59
CA VAL A 113 -0.23 -0.25 -8.91
C VAL A 113 -0.56 -1.75 -8.91
N LEU A 114 -1.83 -2.11 -8.69
CA LEU A 114 -2.31 -3.50 -8.78
C LEU A 114 -2.16 -4.14 -10.17
N MET A 115 -1.95 -3.37 -11.23
CA MET A 115 -1.73 -3.88 -12.60
C MET A 115 -0.27 -4.28 -12.86
N PHE A 116 0.67 -3.86 -12.02
CA PHE A 116 2.11 -4.04 -12.26
C PHE A 116 2.80 -4.72 -11.07
N PRO A 117 3.47 -5.87 -11.28
CA PRO A 117 4.04 -6.66 -10.19
C PRO A 117 5.24 -6.01 -9.48
N ARG A 118 5.79 -4.93 -10.05
CA ARG A 118 6.96 -4.19 -9.52
C ARG A 118 6.61 -2.74 -9.19
N ALA A 119 5.34 -2.48 -8.96
CA ALA A 119 4.85 -1.21 -8.44
C ALA A 119 4.41 -1.40 -6.99
N TYR A 120 4.75 -0.43 -6.16
CA TYR A 120 4.50 -0.43 -4.72
C TYR A 120 3.95 0.93 -4.30
N MET A 121 3.16 0.96 -3.23
CA MET A 121 2.68 2.20 -2.62
C MET A 121 3.24 2.33 -1.21
N TYR A 122 3.50 3.56 -0.79
CA TYR A 122 3.87 3.88 0.58
C TYR A 122 3.29 5.23 1.00
N TYR A 123 3.24 5.47 2.31
CA TYR A 123 2.90 6.77 2.88
C TYR A 123 3.87 7.12 4.00
N VAL A 124 4.07 8.41 4.26
CA VAL A 124 4.93 8.94 5.31
C VAL A 124 4.04 9.50 6.42
N PRO A 125 3.98 8.87 7.61
CA PRO A 125 3.15 9.37 8.70
C PRO A 125 3.74 10.66 9.28
N ALA A 126 2.93 11.72 9.35
CA ALA A 126 3.30 12.95 10.06
C ALA A 126 3.29 12.75 11.59
N GLU A 127 4.19 13.42 12.31
CA GLU A 127 4.22 13.40 13.79
C GLU A 127 2.98 14.06 14.44
N SER A 128 2.29 14.98 13.74
CA SER A 128 1.05 15.63 14.20
C SER A 128 0.10 15.97 13.04
N ARG A 129 -1.23 15.88 13.25
CA ARG A 129 -2.26 16.10 12.20
C ARG A 129 -2.96 17.47 12.29
N GLY A 130 -2.94 18.21 11.17
CA GLY A 130 -4.04 18.96 10.54
C GLY A 130 -4.57 20.27 11.14
N ASP A 131 -4.48 21.39 10.39
CA ASP A 131 -5.21 22.64 10.62
C ASP A 131 -5.80 23.23 9.31
N PHE A 132 -6.73 24.16 9.49
CA PHE A 132 -7.40 24.97 8.45
C PHE A 132 -6.42 25.75 7.55
N ILE A 133 -6.73 25.87 6.25
CA ILE A 133 -5.87 26.54 5.24
C ILE A 133 -6.32 28.00 5.03
N PRO A 134 -5.48 29.01 5.30
CA PRO A 134 -5.80 30.41 5.04
C PRO A 134 -5.89 30.77 3.54
N PRO A 135 -6.51 31.90 3.16
CA PRO A 135 -6.63 32.32 1.76
C PRO A 135 -5.28 32.72 1.12
N PRO A 136 -4.99 32.30 -0.14
CA PRO A 136 -3.75 32.64 -0.83
C PRO A 136 -3.53 34.16 -1.02
N GLY A 137 -2.28 34.59 -0.95
CA GLY A 137 -1.89 36.00 -1.12
C GLY A 137 -2.04 36.84 0.15
N THR A 138 -2.28 36.20 1.29
CA THR A 138 -2.27 36.84 2.61
C THR A 138 -0.98 36.49 3.36
N PRO A 139 -0.47 37.35 4.26
CA PRO A 139 0.67 36.99 5.13
C PRO A 139 0.41 35.70 5.92
N ALA A 140 -0.81 35.55 6.46
CA ALA A 140 -1.23 34.35 7.18
C ALA A 140 -1.15 33.06 6.36
N PHE A 141 -1.26 33.13 5.03
CA PHE A 141 -1.07 31.98 4.15
C PHE A 141 0.40 31.61 3.98
N GLU A 142 1.30 32.60 3.88
CA GLU A 142 2.74 32.35 3.81
C GLU A 142 3.25 31.73 5.11
N ASP A 143 2.86 32.31 6.26
CA ASP A 143 3.20 31.80 7.58
C ASP A 143 2.67 30.37 7.79
N TRP A 144 1.42 30.11 7.40
CA TRP A 144 0.82 28.78 7.48
C TRP A 144 1.53 27.75 6.59
N VAL A 145 1.94 28.16 5.38
CA VAL A 145 2.71 27.28 4.48
C VAL A 145 4.06 26.93 5.11
N GLU A 146 4.77 27.89 5.69
CA GLU A 146 6.05 27.63 6.36
C GLU A 146 5.90 26.75 7.60
N GLU A 147 4.86 26.94 8.41
CA GLU A 147 4.58 26.10 9.57
C GLU A 147 4.32 24.63 9.17
N LYS A 148 3.53 24.38 8.13
CA LYS A 148 3.25 23.01 7.65
C LYS A 148 4.45 22.38 6.97
N ASP A 149 5.28 23.17 6.29
CA ASP A 149 6.51 22.70 5.66
C ASP A 149 7.55 22.23 6.68
N ASN A 150 7.55 22.78 7.90
CA ASN A 150 8.48 22.37 8.96
C ASN A 150 8.12 21.03 9.65
N VAL A 151 6.98 20.42 9.32
CA VAL A 151 6.56 19.13 9.92
C VAL A 151 7.42 18.00 9.36
N ARG A 152 8.07 17.25 10.25
CA ARG A 152 8.88 16.08 9.92
C ARG A 152 8.05 14.80 9.90
N GLY A 153 8.48 13.86 9.06
CA GLY A 153 7.84 12.56 8.90
C GLY A 153 8.53 11.49 9.74
N ASN A 154 7.75 10.49 10.13
CA ASN A 154 8.26 9.22 10.64
C ASN A 154 8.76 8.33 9.48
N GLU A 155 9.22 7.12 9.81
CA GLU A 155 9.61 6.15 8.77
C GLU A 155 8.44 5.85 7.81
N PRO A 156 8.70 5.80 6.48
CA PRO A 156 7.66 5.48 5.52
C PRO A 156 7.10 4.07 5.73
N GLU A 157 5.78 3.96 5.69
CA GLU A 157 5.07 2.69 5.80
C GLU A 157 4.58 2.22 4.43
N GLY A 158 4.94 0.99 4.06
CA GLY A 158 4.44 0.35 2.84
C GLY A 158 2.96 0.03 2.95
N ILE A 159 2.20 0.28 1.87
CA ILE A 159 0.81 -0.13 1.77
C ILE A 159 0.76 -1.53 1.17
N GLU A 160 0.34 -2.49 1.98
CA GLU A 160 0.15 -3.88 1.56
C GLU A 160 -1.01 -4.00 0.59
N LEU A 161 -0.69 -4.30 -0.66
CA LEU A 161 -1.67 -4.49 -1.71
C LEU A 161 -1.85 -5.98 -2.02
N PRO A 162 -3.08 -6.40 -2.32
CA PRO A 162 -3.30 -7.74 -2.87
C PRO A 162 -2.48 -7.97 -4.14
N GLY A 163 -1.96 -9.19 -4.33
CA GLY A 163 -1.21 -9.53 -5.53
C GLY A 163 -2.04 -9.38 -6.82
N PRO A 164 -1.41 -9.35 -8.01
CA PRO A 164 -2.08 -9.07 -9.29
C PRO A 164 -3.32 -9.93 -9.60
N MET A 165 -3.44 -11.13 -9.00
CA MET A 165 -4.58 -12.03 -9.15
C MET A 165 -5.70 -11.87 -8.11
N ALA A 166 -5.60 -10.94 -7.17
CA ALA A 166 -6.53 -10.83 -6.04
C ALA A 166 -7.86 -10.10 -6.34
N ARG A 167 -8.19 -9.88 -7.63
CA ARG A 167 -9.36 -9.10 -8.04
C ARG A 167 -10.71 -9.81 -7.87
N LEU A 168 -10.73 -11.10 -7.53
CA LEU A 168 -11.95 -11.85 -7.26
C LEU A 168 -11.75 -12.70 -6.01
N ASP A 169 -12.33 -12.28 -4.88
CA ASP A 169 -12.44 -13.01 -3.61
C ASP A 169 -11.15 -13.77 -3.23
N LEU A 170 -10.37 -13.16 -2.34
CA LEU A 170 -9.04 -13.57 -1.90
C LEU A 170 -8.91 -15.05 -1.54
N LEU A 171 -10.02 -15.78 -1.32
CA LEU A 171 -10.04 -17.21 -1.02
C LEU A 171 -11.05 -18.03 -1.86
N ARG A 172 -11.64 -17.51 -2.95
CA ARG A 172 -12.50 -18.31 -3.86
C ARG A 172 -11.74 -19.42 -4.61
N GLY A 173 -12.42 -20.55 -4.76
CA GLY A 173 -11.97 -21.74 -5.51
C GLY A 173 -12.26 -23.04 -4.74
N GLU A 174 -12.06 -24.18 -5.40
CA GLU A 174 -12.24 -25.52 -4.82
C GLU A 174 -11.35 -25.76 -3.58
N ASP A 175 -10.20 -25.09 -3.50
CA ASP A 175 -9.24 -25.23 -2.41
C ASP A 175 -9.42 -24.17 -1.29
N ARG A 176 -10.59 -23.54 -1.16
CA ARG A 176 -10.86 -22.47 -0.17
C ARG A 176 -10.60 -22.90 1.26
N GLU A 177 -11.15 -24.03 1.68
CA GLU A 177 -11.05 -24.50 3.07
C GLU A 177 -9.59 -24.75 3.48
N ILE A 178 -8.82 -25.37 2.59
CA ILE A 178 -7.40 -25.65 2.82
C ILE A 178 -6.58 -24.37 2.78
N SER A 179 -6.93 -23.41 1.92
CA SER A 179 -6.31 -22.09 1.92
C SER A 179 -6.49 -21.39 3.27
N ILE A 180 -7.70 -21.42 3.83
CA ILE A 180 -8.00 -20.88 5.17
C ILE A 180 -7.22 -21.63 6.24
N ALA A 181 -7.20 -22.96 6.19
CA ALA A 181 -6.49 -23.80 7.15
C ALA A 181 -4.99 -23.49 7.16
N VAL A 182 -4.36 -23.43 5.97
CA VAL A 182 -2.94 -23.07 5.81
C VAL A 182 -2.63 -21.71 6.40
N LEU A 183 -3.44 -20.69 6.11
CA LEU A 183 -3.22 -19.33 6.62
C LEU A 183 -3.34 -19.27 8.15
N LYS A 184 -4.37 -19.91 8.73
CA LYS A 184 -4.57 -19.98 10.19
C LYS A 184 -3.45 -20.73 10.89
N VAL A 185 -3.08 -21.90 10.38
CA VAL A 185 -2.00 -22.72 10.95
C VAL A 185 -0.67 -21.99 10.89
N LEU A 186 -0.35 -21.29 9.78
CA LEU A 186 0.83 -20.45 9.74
C LEU A 186 0.75 -19.35 10.80
N TYR A 187 -0.37 -18.66 10.93
CA TYR A 187 -0.56 -17.58 11.90
C TYR A 187 -0.35 -18.06 13.34
N ASP A 188 -0.98 -19.18 13.71
CA ASP A 188 -0.89 -19.77 15.05
C ASP A 188 0.53 -20.27 15.38
N ARG A 189 1.34 -20.57 14.36
CA ARG A 189 2.72 -21.05 14.48
C ARG A 189 3.77 -19.96 14.24
N GLY A 190 3.42 -18.69 14.42
CA GLY A 190 4.36 -17.56 14.33
C GLY A 190 4.59 -17.03 12.90
N GLY A 191 3.83 -17.54 11.93
CA GLY A 191 3.77 -17.06 10.56
C GLY A 191 4.78 -17.67 9.59
N LYS A 192 5.57 -18.68 9.99
CA LYS A 192 6.65 -19.23 9.17
C LYS A 192 6.77 -20.74 9.27
N ALA A 193 6.77 -21.43 8.12
CA ALA A 193 7.11 -22.84 7.98
C ALA A 193 8.44 -23.00 7.23
N LYS A 194 9.32 -23.88 7.72
CA LYS A 194 10.63 -24.18 7.12
C LYS A 194 10.51 -24.99 5.82
N SER A 195 9.40 -25.70 5.63
CA SER A 195 9.15 -26.47 4.42
C SER A 195 7.65 -26.69 4.17
N LEU A 196 7.30 -27.02 2.92
CA LEU A 196 5.96 -27.48 2.56
C LEU A 196 5.54 -28.72 3.37
N SER A 197 6.47 -29.65 3.63
CA SER A 197 6.18 -30.86 4.41
C SER A 197 5.82 -30.54 5.86
N GLN A 198 6.52 -29.58 6.48
CA GLN A 198 6.18 -29.13 7.82
C GLN A 198 4.77 -28.50 7.86
N LEU A 199 4.45 -27.68 6.86
CA LEU A 199 3.13 -27.06 6.75
C LEU A 199 2.01 -28.10 6.60
N ILE A 200 2.23 -29.14 5.79
CA ILE A 200 1.27 -30.25 5.62
C ILE A 200 1.04 -30.96 6.97
N VAL A 201 2.11 -31.27 7.71
CA VAL A 201 2.01 -31.90 9.04
C VAL A 201 1.26 -31.02 10.03
N TRP A 202 1.48 -29.70 10.02
CA TRP A 202 0.73 -28.79 10.90
C TRP A 202 -0.76 -28.71 10.55
N CYS A 203 -1.13 -28.98 9.30
CA CYS A 203 -2.52 -29.15 8.89
C CYS A 203 -3.06 -30.56 9.15
N ASN A 204 -2.32 -31.40 9.88
CA ASN A 204 -2.71 -32.77 10.24
C ASN A 204 -2.89 -33.73 9.05
N GLU A 205 -2.07 -33.56 8.02
CA GLU A 205 -2.06 -34.35 6.78
C GLU A 205 -0.70 -35.05 6.58
N ASP A 206 -0.64 -36.09 5.74
CA ASP A 206 0.62 -36.82 5.49
C ASP A 206 1.39 -36.28 4.27
N PRO A 207 2.60 -35.67 4.46
CA PRO A 207 3.40 -35.14 3.37
C PRO A 207 4.03 -36.21 2.47
N LYS A 208 3.98 -37.50 2.84
CA LYS A 208 4.46 -38.61 2.03
C LYS A 208 3.48 -38.98 0.92
N ILE A 209 2.20 -38.63 1.06
CA ILE A 209 1.19 -38.88 0.03
C ILE A 209 1.35 -37.86 -1.11
N PRO A 210 1.69 -38.29 -2.34
CA PRO A 210 1.97 -37.37 -3.44
C PRO A 210 0.79 -36.46 -3.79
N ALA A 211 -0.45 -36.98 -3.72
CA ALA A 211 -1.66 -36.20 -3.98
C ALA A 211 -1.83 -35.03 -2.99
N ILE A 212 -1.60 -35.26 -1.70
CA ILE A 212 -1.64 -34.21 -0.65
C ILE A 212 -0.56 -33.18 -0.91
N LYS A 213 0.68 -33.63 -1.14
CA LYS A 213 1.81 -32.72 -1.40
C LYS A 213 1.57 -31.84 -2.63
N ASN A 214 1.00 -32.41 -3.69
CA ASN A 214 0.63 -31.67 -4.90
C ASN A 214 -0.50 -30.66 -4.62
N LYS A 215 -1.52 -31.05 -3.85
CA LYS A 215 -2.60 -30.15 -3.42
C LYS A 215 -2.07 -28.95 -2.63
N PHE A 216 -1.27 -29.19 -1.60
CA PHE A 216 -0.68 -28.11 -0.80
C PHE A 216 0.29 -27.23 -1.59
N SER A 217 1.08 -27.82 -2.50
CA SER A 217 1.93 -27.04 -3.41
C SER A 217 1.10 -26.08 -4.28
N ARG A 218 0.00 -26.57 -4.87
CA ARG A 218 -0.94 -25.74 -5.65
C ARG A 218 -1.54 -24.62 -4.79
N VAL A 219 -1.99 -24.94 -3.57
CA VAL A 219 -2.55 -23.95 -2.63
C VAL A 219 -1.54 -22.88 -2.26
N VAL A 220 -0.33 -23.26 -1.83
CA VAL A 220 0.72 -22.29 -1.46
C VAL A 220 1.11 -21.42 -2.65
N ASN A 221 1.20 -21.97 -3.86
CA ASN A 221 1.46 -21.19 -5.07
C ASN A 221 0.31 -20.22 -5.40
N SER A 222 -0.93 -20.60 -5.10
CA SER A 222 -2.10 -19.73 -5.26
C SER A 222 -2.07 -18.59 -4.24
N LEU A 223 -1.82 -18.90 -2.97
CA LEU A 223 -1.68 -17.92 -1.89
C LEU A 223 -0.53 -16.94 -2.14
N GLU A 224 0.61 -17.41 -2.68
CA GLU A 224 1.74 -16.57 -3.05
C GLU A 224 1.37 -15.59 -4.16
N ARG A 225 0.73 -16.07 -5.25
CA ARG A 225 0.26 -15.20 -6.34
C ARG A 225 -0.77 -14.15 -5.89
N ARG A 226 -1.52 -14.44 -4.82
CA ARG A 226 -2.46 -13.51 -4.19
C ARG A 226 -1.80 -12.55 -3.20
N GLY A 227 -0.51 -12.71 -2.92
CA GLY A 227 0.26 -11.87 -1.98
C GLY A 227 0.02 -12.19 -0.51
N LEU A 228 -0.54 -13.36 -0.18
CA LEU A 228 -0.88 -13.75 1.20
C LEU A 228 0.24 -14.50 1.91
N VAL A 229 1.11 -15.14 1.13
CA VAL A 229 2.33 -15.77 1.60
C VAL A 229 3.48 -15.43 0.66
N MET A 230 4.69 -15.63 1.12
CA MET A 230 5.90 -15.56 0.30
C MET A 230 6.71 -16.83 0.48
N LYS A 231 7.36 -17.30 -0.59
CA LYS A 231 8.34 -18.39 -0.51
C LYS A 231 9.75 -17.86 -0.58
N TYR A 232 10.59 -18.31 0.35
CA TYR A 232 12.02 -18.09 0.28
C TYR A 232 12.70 -19.34 -0.28
N ARG A 233 13.60 -19.14 -1.25
CA ARG A 233 14.50 -20.17 -1.79
C ARG A 233 15.92 -19.88 -1.33
N GLY A 234 16.25 -20.27 -0.10
CA GLY A 234 17.60 -20.18 0.45
C GLY A 234 18.20 -21.57 0.63
N GLY A 235 19.18 -21.95 -0.19
CA GLY A 235 19.85 -23.25 -0.09
C GLY A 235 18.93 -24.46 -0.30
N ARG A 236 18.93 -25.42 0.64
CA ARG A 236 18.11 -26.65 0.59
C ARG A 236 16.67 -26.46 1.09
N GLU A 237 16.34 -25.35 1.74
CA GLU A 237 15.03 -25.12 2.35
C GLU A 237 14.11 -24.29 1.44
N ARG A 238 12.83 -24.69 1.37
CA ARG A 238 11.76 -23.96 0.68
C ARG A 238 10.77 -23.48 1.73
N MET A 239 11.08 -22.35 2.36
CA MET A 239 10.26 -21.80 3.43
C MET A 239 8.99 -21.16 2.88
N VAL A 240 7.93 -21.15 3.68
CA VAL A 240 6.66 -20.48 3.42
C VAL A 240 6.38 -19.55 4.58
N GLU A 241 6.15 -18.27 4.31
CA GLU A 241 5.95 -17.24 5.33
C GLU A 241 4.72 -16.38 5.03
N LEU A 242 3.96 -15.99 6.05
CA LEU A 242 2.86 -15.04 5.91
C LEU A 242 3.39 -13.64 5.61
N THR A 243 2.80 -13.00 4.61
CA THR A 243 2.94 -11.54 4.42
C THR A 243 2.13 -10.79 5.48
N ASN A 244 2.33 -9.48 5.61
CA ASN A 244 1.48 -8.67 6.49
C ASN A 244 0.02 -8.71 6.03
N LEU A 245 -0.24 -8.66 4.72
CA LEU A 245 -1.57 -8.86 4.17
C LEU A 245 -2.18 -10.20 4.61
N GLY A 246 -1.42 -11.30 4.51
CA GLY A 246 -1.85 -12.61 4.98
C GLY A 246 -2.24 -12.61 6.47
N ARG A 247 -1.44 -11.98 7.32
CA ARG A 247 -1.74 -11.84 8.76
C ARG A 247 -2.98 -10.99 9.01
N MET A 248 -3.13 -9.87 8.30
CA MET A 248 -4.29 -8.98 8.41
C MET A 248 -5.57 -9.73 8.05
N ILE A 249 -5.57 -10.53 6.99
CA ILE A 249 -6.74 -11.35 6.61
C ILE A 249 -7.06 -12.39 7.68
N VAL A 250 -6.06 -13.10 8.23
CA VAL A 250 -6.31 -14.09 9.29
C VAL A 250 -6.91 -13.41 10.52
N ARG A 251 -6.35 -12.28 10.96
CA ARG A 251 -6.90 -11.48 12.07
C ARG A 251 -8.33 -11.05 11.79
N ALA A 252 -8.60 -10.51 10.60
CA ALA A 252 -9.94 -10.09 10.20
C ALA A 252 -10.92 -11.28 10.21
N MET A 253 -10.52 -12.47 9.74
CA MET A 253 -11.35 -13.68 9.80
C MET A 253 -11.70 -14.06 11.25
N LEU A 254 -10.73 -14.03 12.16
CA LEU A 254 -10.92 -14.38 13.57
C LEU A 254 -11.80 -13.35 14.30
N GLN A 255 -11.58 -12.06 14.08
CA GLN A 255 -12.28 -10.97 14.75
C GLN A 255 -13.65 -10.64 14.14
N SER A 256 -13.92 -11.07 12.90
CA SER A 256 -15.15 -10.71 12.17
C SER A 256 -16.44 -11.08 12.91
N ARG A 257 -16.44 -12.11 13.74
CA ARG A 257 -17.61 -12.52 14.52
C ARG A 257 -17.87 -11.55 15.66
N GLU A 258 -16.83 -11.21 16.43
CA GLU A 258 -16.92 -10.29 17.57
C GLU A 258 -17.27 -8.87 17.11
N ILE A 259 -16.58 -8.37 16.08
CA ILE A 259 -16.86 -7.05 15.49
C ILE A 259 -18.32 -6.98 15.03
N ARG A 260 -18.84 -8.02 14.36
CA ARG A 260 -20.25 -8.07 13.96
C ARG A 260 -21.20 -8.05 15.15
N ILE A 261 -20.93 -8.85 16.18
CA ILE A 261 -21.74 -8.87 17.40
C ILE A 261 -21.80 -7.47 18.03
N ASP A 262 -20.67 -6.78 18.15
CA ASP A 262 -20.63 -5.44 18.75
C ASP A 262 -21.25 -4.35 17.87
N MET A 263 -21.14 -4.46 16.53
CA MET A 263 -21.82 -3.56 15.59
C MET A 263 -23.35 -3.65 15.73
N PHE A 264 -23.90 -4.87 15.81
CA PHE A 264 -25.35 -5.09 15.85
C PHE A 264 -25.95 -5.14 17.27
N ARG A 265 -25.11 -5.14 18.32
CA ARG A 265 -25.57 -5.00 19.72
C ARG A 265 -26.17 -3.62 20.02
N LYS A 266 -25.75 -2.57 19.30
CA LYS A 266 -26.22 -1.19 19.51
C LYS A 266 -27.63 -0.91 18.97
N ASP A 267 -28.19 -1.80 18.15
CA ASP A 267 -29.54 -1.64 17.58
C ASP A 267 -30.65 -2.22 18.48
N ILE A 268 -30.31 -2.82 19.62
CA ILE A 268 -31.29 -3.27 20.62
C ILE A 268 -31.35 -2.22 21.73
N SER A 269 -32.00 -1.09 21.44
CA SER A 269 -32.52 -0.24 22.52
C SER A 269 -33.71 -0.95 23.18
N PRO A 270 -33.85 -0.90 24.51
CA PRO A 270 -34.93 -1.60 25.20
C PRO A 270 -36.27 -1.05 24.72
N ILE A 271 -37.15 -1.94 24.29
CA ILE A 271 -38.57 -1.66 24.06
C ILE A 271 -39.05 -0.89 25.28
N LYS A 272 -39.43 0.39 25.10
CA LYS A 272 -40.12 1.17 26.14
C LYS A 272 -41.36 0.36 26.50
N ALA A 273 -41.34 -0.27 27.66
CA ALA A 273 -42.52 -0.85 28.26
C ALA A 273 -43.53 0.27 28.45
N TYR A 274 -44.57 0.29 27.61
CA TYR A 274 -45.77 1.05 27.91
C TYR A 274 -46.36 0.46 29.19
N ARG A 275 -46.24 1.20 30.30
CA ARG A 275 -47.05 0.95 31.49
C ARG A 275 -48.48 1.34 31.14
N ILE A 276 -49.38 0.35 31.20
CA ILE A 276 -50.83 0.54 31.29
C ILE A 276 -51.15 0.99 32.70
#